data_AF-A0A7S1WA85-F1
#
_entry.id   AF-A0A7S1WA85-F1
#
_cell.length_a   1.000
_cell.length_b   1.000
_cell.length_c   1.000
_cell.angle_alpha   90.00
_cell.angle_beta   90.00
_cell.angle_gamma   90.00
#
_symmetry.space_group_name_H-M   'P 1'
#
loop_
_entity.id
_entity.type
_entity.pdbx_description
1 polymer ?
#
loop_
_entity_poly.entity_id
_entity_poly.type
_entity_poly.pdbx_seq_one_letter_code
_entity_poly.pdbx_strand_id
1 'polypeptide(L)'
;MCGNWGLLCLAEFAAQARHRGETLPAGLEELLKQVLAVVEMRGAQAGGVNAIFGSKPSLERGIEASIRVRALKPKRGNLSQEIFKKLSWNLWLHKYANPLGWCSRPTGSVLVQGHSRFGTSSAPAVLETHPHQWTPTTKTHVWVNNPEHGWVKRLIPLTLTITHNGDFDAWRPYRDTMVGVGDLGLWLDRILGVSHPAKGDSPKIAGVMELLACQGIWVHAVRYAYHLNVAVHVQQATRWMPLAPDAKINVPDRAALQAWADVFDDEFSQLIKIWDKTSA
;
A
#
# COMPACT_ATOMS: atom_id res chain seq x y z
N MET A 1 -12.20 -19.23 -8.67
CA MET A 1 -12.79 -18.46 -7.55
C MET A 1 -11.66 -17.74 -6.84
N CYS A 2 -11.86 -16.46 -6.52
CA CYS A 2 -10.86 -15.61 -5.88
C CYS A 2 -10.89 -15.77 -4.35
N GLY A 3 -9.87 -15.27 -3.66
CA GLY A 3 -9.85 -15.29 -2.20
C GLY A 3 -8.73 -14.46 -1.60
N ASN A 4 -9.07 -13.63 -0.61
CA ASN A 4 -8.12 -13.00 0.30
C ASN A 4 -7.67 -14.03 1.34
N TRP A 5 -6.40 -13.98 1.69
CA TRP A 5 -5.80 -14.83 2.72
C TRP A 5 -4.68 -14.06 3.40
N GLY A 6 -4.33 -14.44 4.61
CA GLY A 6 -3.28 -13.76 5.34
C GLY A 6 -3.13 -14.27 6.75
N LEU A 7 -2.07 -13.81 7.40
CA LEU A 7 -1.81 -14.09 8.80
C LEU A 7 -1.04 -12.93 9.43
N LEU A 8 -1.36 -12.60 10.67
CA LEU A 8 -0.50 -11.82 11.54
C LEU A 8 0.26 -12.78 12.46
N CYS A 9 1.57 -12.82 12.30
CA CYS A 9 2.49 -13.54 13.16
C CYS A 9 3.04 -12.60 14.23
N LEU A 10 2.84 -12.95 15.51
CA LEU A 10 3.35 -12.17 16.64
C LEU A 10 4.89 -12.20 16.70
N ALA A 11 5.45 -11.20 17.36
CA ALA A 11 6.89 -10.96 17.40
C ALA A 11 7.66 -12.12 18.06
N GLU A 12 7.08 -12.78 19.07
CA GLU A 12 7.68 -13.89 19.80
C GLU A 12 7.91 -15.09 18.88
N PHE A 13 6.93 -15.41 18.04
CA PHE A 13 7.03 -16.53 17.09
C PHE A 13 8.02 -16.20 15.96
N ALA A 14 8.02 -14.96 15.47
CA ALA A 14 9.01 -14.48 14.52
C ALA A 14 10.44 -14.54 15.11
N ALA A 15 10.59 -14.24 16.40
CA ALA A 15 11.87 -14.32 17.12
C ALA A 15 12.37 -15.77 17.27
N GLN A 16 11.50 -16.76 17.41
CA GLN A 16 11.93 -18.17 17.44
C GLN A 16 12.47 -18.63 16.08
N ALA A 17 11.79 -18.27 14.98
CA ALA A 17 12.27 -18.55 13.62
C ALA A 17 13.63 -17.92 13.35
N ARG A 18 13.87 -16.72 13.89
CA ARG A 18 15.16 -16.03 13.83
C ARG A 18 16.31 -16.84 14.44
N HIS A 19 16.11 -17.53 15.56
CA HIS A 19 17.15 -18.37 16.17
C HIS A 19 17.62 -19.49 15.24
N ARG A 20 16.74 -19.92 14.33
CA ARG A 20 17.03 -20.94 13.30
C ARG A 20 17.57 -20.36 12.00
N GLY A 21 17.72 -19.04 11.90
CA GLY A 21 18.26 -18.37 10.70
C GLY A 21 17.25 -18.18 9.56
N GLU A 22 15.95 -18.38 9.83
CA GLU A 22 14.88 -18.25 8.85
C GLU A 22 14.57 -16.77 8.55
N THR A 23 14.36 -16.41 7.27
CA THR A 23 13.92 -15.06 6.86
C THR A 23 12.41 -14.88 6.98
N LEU A 24 11.66 -15.97 6.82
CA LEU A 24 10.23 -16.09 7.08
C LEU A 24 10.06 -17.38 7.92
N PRO A 25 9.29 -17.39 9.01
CA PRO A 25 9.09 -18.61 9.80
C PRO A 25 8.61 -19.77 8.93
N ALA A 26 9.31 -20.91 8.95
CA ALA A 26 8.98 -22.04 8.08
C ALA A 26 7.55 -22.55 8.33
N GLY A 27 7.12 -22.61 9.60
CA GLY A 27 5.75 -22.96 9.95
C GLY A 27 4.71 -21.96 9.45
N LEU A 28 5.06 -20.68 9.36
CA LEU A 28 4.20 -19.64 8.78
C LEU A 28 4.05 -19.86 7.26
N GLU A 29 5.16 -20.08 6.57
CA GLU A 29 5.16 -20.34 5.13
C GLU A 29 4.33 -21.59 4.80
N GLU A 30 4.53 -22.69 5.53
CA GLU A 30 3.77 -23.93 5.30
C GLU A 30 2.28 -23.77 5.60
N LEU A 31 1.92 -23.08 6.68
CA LEU A 31 0.52 -22.77 6.98
C LEU A 31 -0.12 -21.95 5.84
N LEU A 32 0.57 -20.92 5.35
CA LEU A 32 0.07 -20.10 4.26
C LEU A 32 -0.02 -20.87 2.93
N LYS A 33 0.91 -21.78 2.64
CA LYS A 33 0.83 -22.70 1.50
C LYS A 33 -0.39 -23.62 1.62
N GLN A 34 -0.69 -24.14 2.81
CA GLN A 34 -1.87 -24.98 3.04
C GLN A 34 -3.17 -24.19 2.87
N VAL A 35 -3.25 -22.98 3.45
CA VAL A 35 -4.39 -22.07 3.25
C VAL A 35 -4.57 -21.78 1.76
N LEU A 36 -3.49 -21.43 1.07
CA LEU A 36 -3.54 -21.14 -0.35
C LEU A 36 -3.91 -22.37 -1.19
N ALA A 37 -3.48 -23.58 -0.81
CA ALA A 37 -3.91 -24.81 -1.46
C ALA A 37 -5.44 -25.00 -1.38
N VAL A 38 -6.05 -24.69 -0.23
CA VAL A 38 -7.51 -24.70 -0.07
C VAL A 38 -8.19 -23.67 -0.97
N VAL A 39 -7.64 -22.46 -1.05
CA VAL A 39 -8.20 -21.41 -1.92
C VAL A 39 -8.01 -21.76 -3.40
N GLU A 40 -6.86 -22.36 -3.76
CA GLU A 40 -6.54 -22.82 -5.11
C GLU A 40 -7.46 -23.91 -5.63
N MET A 41 -8.02 -24.77 -4.76
CA MET A 41 -9.01 -25.78 -5.14
C MET A 41 -10.22 -25.17 -5.84
N ARG A 42 -10.52 -23.88 -5.55
CA ARG A 42 -11.63 -23.17 -6.19
C ARG A 42 -11.24 -22.55 -7.55
N GLY A 43 -10.05 -22.83 -8.05
CA GLY A 43 -9.51 -22.34 -9.32
C GLY A 43 -8.86 -20.97 -9.17
N ALA A 44 -7.55 -20.94 -8.98
CA ALA A 44 -6.72 -19.73 -9.03
C ALA A 44 -5.79 -19.77 -10.25
N GLN A 45 -5.69 -18.67 -10.97
CA GLN A 45 -4.84 -18.53 -12.16
C GLN A 45 -3.63 -17.62 -11.91
N ALA A 46 -3.73 -16.73 -10.93
CA ALA A 46 -2.68 -15.82 -10.52
C ALA A 46 -2.87 -15.46 -9.05
N GLY A 47 -1.85 -14.89 -8.43
CA GLY A 47 -1.96 -14.40 -7.07
C GLY A 47 -0.70 -13.69 -6.62
N GLY A 48 -0.74 -13.17 -5.41
CA GLY A 48 0.41 -12.50 -4.84
C GLY A 48 0.24 -12.32 -3.35
N VAL A 49 1.30 -11.78 -2.76
CA VAL A 49 1.39 -11.53 -1.32
C VAL A 49 2.20 -10.27 -1.07
N ASN A 50 1.84 -9.54 -0.03
CA ASN A 50 2.67 -8.52 0.60
C ASN A 50 3.02 -9.02 2.01
N ALA A 51 4.32 -9.12 2.29
CA ALA A 51 4.84 -9.45 3.61
C ALA A 51 5.42 -8.20 4.24
N ILE A 52 4.83 -7.77 5.36
CA ILE A 52 5.22 -6.58 6.13
C ILE A 52 5.91 -7.06 7.39
N PHE A 53 7.12 -6.58 7.62
CA PHE A 53 7.96 -6.94 8.75
C PHE A 53 8.07 -5.73 9.68
N GLY A 54 7.65 -5.89 10.93
CA GLY A 54 7.80 -4.87 11.96
C GLY A 54 9.22 -4.80 12.49
N SER A 55 9.64 -3.63 12.99
CA SER A 55 10.90 -3.51 13.72
C SER A 55 10.80 -4.11 15.12
N LYS A 56 11.94 -4.23 15.81
CA LYS A 56 11.94 -4.40 17.27
C LYS A 56 11.10 -3.33 17.94
N PRO A 57 10.38 -3.67 19.03
CA PRO A 57 9.73 -2.69 19.88
C PRO A 57 10.70 -1.58 20.32
N SER A 58 11.95 -1.95 20.64
CA SER A 58 12.99 -1.04 21.11
C SER A 58 13.57 -0.08 20.05
N LEU A 59 13.22 -0.22 18.77
CA LEU A 59 13.78 0.59 17.69
C LEU A 59 12.86 1.72 17.24
N GLU A 60 11.64 1.83 17.79
CA GLU A 60 10.58 2.78 17.41
C GLU A 60 10.20 2.83 15.91
N ARG A 61 10.85 2.05 15.06
CA ARG A 61 10.70 2.05 13.59
C ARG A 61 9.57 1.10 13.19
N GLY A 62 8.32 1.37 13.59
CA GLY A 62 7.17 0.46 13.45
C GLY A 62 7.19 -0.58 12.30
N ILE A 63 7.56 -0.20 11.07
CA ILE A 63 7.76 -1.11 9.93
C ILE A 63 9.20 -1.06 9.42
N GLU A 64 9.83 -2.22 9.27
CA GLU A 64 11.20 -2.40 8.75
C GLU A 64 11.22 -2.65 7.23
N ALA A 65 10.31 -3.48 6.72
CA ALA A 65 10.23 -3.81 5.30
C ALA A 65 8.81 -4.19 4.88
N SER A 66 8.46 -3.92 3.62
CA SER A 66 7.24 -4.40 2.96
C SER A 66 7.63 -5.00 1.62
N ILE A 67 7.49 -6.32 1.47
CA ILE A 67 7.90 -7.06 0.28
C ILE A 67 6.67 -7.60 -0.43
N ARG A 68 6.35 -7.00 -1.59
CA ARG A 68 5.23 -7.38 -2.43
C ARG A 68 5.71 -8.23 -3.61
N VAL A 69 5.10 -9.40 -3.80
CA VAL A 69 5.34 -10.28 -4.94
C VAL A 69 4.04 -10.72 -5.60
N ARG A 70 4.12 -10.93 -6.91
CA ARG A 70 3.00 -11.37 -7.75
C ARG A 70 3.46 -12.47 -8.70
N ALA A 71 2.61 -13.47 -8.90
CA ALA A 71 2.89 -14.63 -9.73
C ALA A 71 1.68 -15.04 -10.56
N LEU A 72 1.96 -15.61 -11.72
CA LEU A 72 0.98 -16.34 -12.51
C LEU A 72 1.13 -17.83 -12.19
N LYS A 73 0.02 -18.56 -12.17
CA LYS A 73 0.06 -20.01 -12.03
C LYS A 73 0.51 -20.62 -13.37
N PRO A 74 1.58 -21.42 -13.40
CA PRO A 74 1.95 -22.16 -14.60
C PRO A 74 0.88 -23.22 -14.91
N LYS A 75 0.78 -23.62 -16.19
CA LYS A 75 -0.24 -24.57 -16.67
C LYS A 75 -0.30 -25.89 -15.87
N ARG A 76 0.84 -26.35 -15.34
CA ARG A 76 0.98 -27.60 -14.59
C ARG A 76 1.81 -27.43 -13.31
N GLY A 77 1.52 -26.39 -12.52
CA GLY A 77 2.21 -26.19 -11.24
C GLY A 77 1.32 -25.58 -10.16
N ASN A 78 1.94 -25.23 -9.05
CA ASN A 78 1.29 -24.78 -7.83
C ASN A 78 1.55 -23.28 -7.62
N LEU A 79 0.48 -22.48 -7.46
CA LEU A 79 0.62 -21.02 -7.35
C LEU A 79 1.29 -20.62 -6.03
N SER A 80 1.02 -21.33 -4.93
CA SER A 80 1.71 -21.10 -3.65
C SER A 80 3.22 -21.27 -3.76
N GLN A 81 3.69 -22.30 -4.46
CA GLN A 81 5.12 -22.52 -4.66
C GLN A 81 5.76 -21.37 -5.43
N GLU A 82 5.11 -20.88 -6.48
CA GLU A 82 5.62 -19.74 -7.26
C GLU A 82 5.63 -18.44 -6.47
N ILE A 83 4.59 -18.16 -5.68
CA ILE A 83 4.52 -16.97 -4.83
C ILE A 83 5.65 -17.00 -3.79
N PHE A 84 5.80 -18.10 -3.05
CA PHE A 84 6.77 -18.19 -1.97
C PHE A 84 8.21 -18.32 -2.48
N LYS A 85 8.45 -18.98 -3.61
CA LYS A 85 9.76 -18.95 -4.29
C LYS A 85 10.17 -17.52 -4.64
N LYS A 86 9.26 -16.72 -5.22
CA LYS A 86 9.52 -15.31 -5.50
C LYS A 86 9.67 -14.48 -4.24
N LEU A 87 8.87 -14.72 -3.20
CA LEU A 87 8.99 -14.02 -1.93
C LEU A 87 10.36 -14.25 -1.31
N SER A 88 10.78 -15.51 -1.20
CA SER A 88 12.09 -15.89 -0.67
C SER A 88 13.24 -15.29 -1.47
N TRP A 89 13.13 -15.26 -2.80
CA TRP A 89 14.11 -14.56 -3.64
C TRP A 89 14.18 -13.05 -3.39
N ASN A 90 13.03 -12.38 -3.25
CA ASN A 90 13.00 -10.94 -2.96
C ASN A 90 13.48 -10.61 -1.55
N LEU A 91 13.17 -11.46 -0.57
CA LEU A 91 13.72 -11.36 0.78
C LEU A 91 15.23 -11.54 0.76
N TRP A 92 15.72 -12.53 0.02
CA TRP A 92 17.15 -12.72 -0.20
C TRP A 92 17.76 -11.45 -0.80
N LEU A 93 17.26 -10.92 -1.92
CA LEU A 93 17.77 -9.68 -2.52
C LEU A 93 17.78 -8.50 -1.55
N HIS A 94 16.73 -8.34 -0.74
CA HIS A 94 16.63 -7.29 0.26
C HIS A 94 17.74 -7.40 1.33
N LYS A 95 18.15 -8.63 1.68
CA LYS A 95 19.33 -8.90 2.52
C LYS A 95 20.61 -8.32 1.97
N TYR A 96 20.88 -8.64 0.71
CA TYR A 96 22.16 -8.34 0.07
C TYR A 96 22.26 -6.86 -0.29
N ALA A 97 21.12 -6.24 -0.65
CA ALA A 97 21.06 -4.82 -0.96
C ALA A 97 21.20 -3.92 0.27
N ASN A 98 20.91 -4.43 1.48
CA ASN A 98 20.97 -3.64 2.71
C ASN A 98 21.65 -4.40 3.86
N PRO A 99 22.93 -4.78 3.73
CA PRO A 99 23.61 -5.63 4.70
C PRO A 99 23.70 -4.95 6.08
N LEU A 100 23.85 -3.62 6.13
CA LEU A 100 23.96 -2.82 7.36
C LEU A 100 22.61 -2.45 7.98
N GLY A 101 21.55 -2.26 7.17
CA GLY A 101 20.20 -1.95 7.65
C GLY A 101 19.37 -3.20 7.98
N TRP A 102 19.68 -4.33 7.33
CA TRP A 102 19.15 -5.67 7.63
C TRP A 102 20.09 -6.47 8.57
N CYS A 103 21.05 -5.79 9.21
CA CYS A 103 21.87 -6.34 10.29
C CYS A 103 21.04 -6.77 11.51
N SER A 104 19.76 -6.39 11.58
CA SER A 104 18.79 -6.93 12.52
C SER A 104 17.69 -7.61 11.73
N ARG A 105 17.78 -8.94 11.60
CA ARG A 105 16.69 -9.82 11.13
C ARG A 105 15.33 -9.31 11.61
N PRO A 106 14.25 -9.40 10.82
CA PRO A 106 12.94 -8.90 11.22
C PRO A 106 12.59 -9.51 12.58
N THR A 107 12.39 -8.63 13.55
CA THR A 107 12.31 -8.97 14.97
C THR A 107 11.01 -8.50 15.59
N GLY A 108 10.18 -7.81 14.81
CA GLY A 108 8.79 -7.51 15.14
C GLY A 108 7.82 -8.51 14.52
N SER A 109 6.54 -8.18 14.63
CA SER A 109 5.45 -8.93 14.00
C SER A 109 5.61 -9.02 12.49
N VAL A 110 5.14 -10.11 11.90
CA VAL A 110 5.06 -10.26 10.44
C VAL A 110 3.59 -10.30 10.05
N LEU A 111 3.14 -9.32 9.27
CA LEU A 111 1.84 -9.37 8.61
C LEU A 111 2.03 -9.87 7.19
N VAL A 112 1.36 -10.97 6.86
CA VAL A 112 1.31 -11.49 5.50
C VAL A 112 -0.11 -11.33 4.98
N GLN A 113 -0.28 -10.61 3.89
CA GLN A 113 -1.57 -10.41 3.23
C GLN A 113 -1.46 -10.78 1.75
N GLY A 114 -2.28 -11.72 1.32
CA GLY A 114 -2.27 -12.23 -0.02
C GLY A 114 -3.66 -12.36 -0.63
N HIS A 115 -3.66 -12.57 -1.94
CA HIS A 115 -4.86 -12.82 -2.69
C HIS A 115 -4.57 -13.71 -3.87
N SER A 116 -5.43 -14.70 -4.08
CA SER A 116 -5.47 -15.53 -5.28
C SER A 116 -6.63 -15.10 -6.17
N ARG A 117 -6.35 -14.88 -7.44
CA ARG A 117 -7.26 -14.37 -8.45
C ARG A 117 -7.60 -15.43 -9.49
N PHE A 118 -8.85 -15.40 -9.93
CA PHE A 118 -9.35 -16.08 -11.12
C PHE A 118 -9.86 -15.02 -12.10
N GLY A 119 -9.21 -14.87 -13.24
CA GLY A 119 -9.66 -13.93 -14.28
C GLY A 119 -10.84 -14.53 -15.02
N THR A 120 -11.98 -13.83 -14.99
CA THR A 120 -13.21 -14.23 -15.73
C THR A 120 -13.14 -13.83 -17.20
N SER A 121 -12.40 -12.76 -17.52
CA SER A 121 -12.21 -12.26 -18.88
C SER A 121 -10.74 -11.93 -19.11
N SER A 122 -10.15 -12.47 -20.19
CA SER A 122 -8.75 -12.33 -20.62
C SER A 122 -7.71 -13.27 -19.95
N ALA A 123 -6.56 -13.40 -20.61
CA ALA A 123 -5.44 -14.18 -20.11
C ALA A 123 -4.89 -13.57 -18.82
N PRO A 124 -4.46 -14.39 -17.84
CA PRO A 124 -3.95 -13.89 -16.58
C PRO A 124 -2.67 -13.07 -16.82
N ALA A 125 -2.65 -11.84 -16.29
CA ALA A 125 -1.52 -10.92 -16.41
C ALA A 125 -1.07 -10.45 -15.02
N VAL A 126 0.25 -10.43 -14.78
CA VAL A 126 0.83 -10.01 -13.50
C VAL A 126 0.39 -8.61 -13.11
N LEU A 127 0.21 -7.74 -14.11
CA LEU A 127 -0.25 -6.36 -13.94
C LEU A 127 -1.59 -6.27 -13.20
N GLU A 128 -2.52 -7.17 -13.52
CA GLU A 128 -3.87 -7.24 -12.97
C GLU A 128 -3.96 -8.12 -11.72
N THR A 129 -2.82 -8.64 -11.24
CA THR A 129 -2.75 -9.53 -10.08
C THR A 129 -2.55 -8.70 -8.80
N HIS A 130 -3.25 -9.11 -7.73
CA HIS A 130 -3.11 -8.55 -6.38
C HIS A 130 -1.80 -8.97 -5.70
N PRO A 131 -1.36 -8.28 -4.63
CA PRO A 131 -1.88 -7.02 -4.09
C PRO A 131 -1.64 -5.83 -5.02
N HIS A 132 -2.60 -4.91 -5.08
CA HIS A 132 -2.48 -3.67 -5.86
C HIS A 132 -1.95 -2.54 -4.98
N GLN A 133 -1.23 -1.62 -5.60
CA GLN A 133 -0.83 -0.34 -5.02
C GLN A 133 -0.93 0.68 -6.15
N TRP A 134 -1.29 1.93 -5.85
CA TRP A 134 -1.35 2.96 -6.89
C TRP A 134 0.03 3.54 -7.14
N THR A 135 0.60 4.22 -6.14
CA THR A 135 1.94 4.79 -6.25
C THR A 135 3.01 3.78 -5.80
N PRO A 136 4.22 3.77 -6.41
CA PRO A 136 5.38 3.08 -5.87
C PRO A 136 5.70 3.50 -4.42
N THR A 137 6.50 2.71 -3.70
CA THR A 137 6.95 3.11 -2.36
C THR A 137 7.73 4.42 -2.42
N THR A 138 7.32 5.42 -1.64
CA THR A 138 8.00 6.73 -1.56
C THR A 138 8.40 7.06 -0.14
N LYS A 139 9.52 7.78 0.04
CA LYS A 139 9.87 8.34 1.35
C LYS A 139 9.00 9.56 1.62
N THR A 140 8.28 9.55 2.73
CA THR A 140 7.31 10.59 3.11
C THR A 140 7.49 10.95 4.59
N HIS A 141 7.38 12.24 4.90
CA HIS A 141 7.32 12.68 6.29
C HIS A 141 5.95 12.39 6.88
N VAL A 142 5.93 11.74 8.04
CA VAL A 142 4.71 11.33 8.74
C VAL A 142 4.81 11.75 10.19
N TRP A 143 3.78 12.42 10.68
CA TRP A 143 3.57 12.67 12.10
C TRP A 143 2.98 11.44 12.76
N VAL A 144 3.68 10.93 13.78
CA VAL A 144 3.29 9.76 14.54
C VAL A 144 3.25 10.14 16.01
N ASN A 145 2.17 9.76 16.70
CA ASN A 145 2.11 9.90 18.15
C ASN A 145 2.88 8.75 18.80
N ASN A 146 3.99 9.07 19.46
CA ASN A 146 4.71 8.16 20.32
C ASN A 146 4.18 8.35 21.75
N PRO A 147 3.58 7.34 22.39
CA PRO A 147 3.11 7.44 23.77
C PRO A 147 4.15 7.94 24.78
N GLU A 148 5.45 7.68 24.54
CA GLU A 148 6.55 8.08 25.43
C GLU A 148 7.14 9.45 25.10
N HIS A 149 7.02 9.90 23.85
CA HIS A 149 7.71 11.09 23.34
C HIS A 149 6.77 12.11 22.67
N GLY A 150 5.46 11.92 22.79
CA GLY A 150 4.45 12.71 22.10
C GLY A 150 4.56 12.60 20.58
N TRP A 151 4.12 13.64 19.89
CA TRP A 151 4.11 13.68 18.43
C TRP A 151 5.51 13.89 17.85
N VAL A 152 5.92 13.01 16.94
CA VAL A 152 7.22 13.06 16.27
C VAL A 152 7.06 12.99 14.76
N LYS A 153 7.83 13.81 14.04
CA LYS A 153 7.90 13.79 12.57
C LYS A 153 8.97 12.80 12.12
N ARG A 154 8.60 11.83 11.28
CA ARG A 154 9.51 10.78 10.80
C ARG A 154 9.49 10.69 9.28
N LEU A 155 10.66 10.53 8.67
CA LEU A 155 10.76 10.17 7.26
C LEU A 155 10.69 8.65 7.13
N ILE A 156 9.58 8.12 6.62
CA ILE A 156 9.35 6.67 6.47
C ILE A 156 9.11 6.28 5.01
N PRO A 157 9.50 5.06 4.58
CA PRO A 157 9.03 4.50 3.32
C PRO A 157 7.52 4.19 3.44
N LEU A 158 6.69 4.93 2.72
CA LEU A 158 5.25 4.75 2.68
C LEU A 158 4.87 3.94 1.44
N THR A 159 4.06 2.92 1.64
CA THR A 159 3.40 2.17 0.57
C THR A 159 2.02 1.74 1.05
N LEU A 160 1.01 1.89 0.18
CA LEU A 160 -0.33 1.41 0.44
C LEU A 160 -0.62 0.24 -0.49
N THR A 161 -0.81 -0.95 0.10
CA THR A 161 -1.16 -2.14 -0.66
C THR A 161 -2.53 -2.65 -0.25
N ILE A 162 -3.33 -3.07 -1.22
CA ILE A 162 -4.64 -3.68 -0.98
C ILE A 162 -4.77 -5.04 -1.63
N THR A 163 -5.56 -5.89 -0.99
CA THR A 163 -6.20 -7.04 -1.61
C THR A 163 -7.71 -6.77 -1.61
N HIS A 164 -8.39 -7.21 -2.66
CA HIS A 164 -9.81 -6.96 -2.83
C HIS A 164 -10.45 -8.20 -3.44
N ASN A 165 -11.63 -8.56 -2.95
CA ASN A 165 -12.40 -9.68 -3.46
C ASN A 165 -13.85 -9.21 -3.60
N GLY A 166 -14.29 -9.03 -4.84
CA GLY A 166 -15.56 -8.40 -5.18
C GLY A 166 -15.39 -7.57 -6.45
N ASP A 167 -16.43 -6.82 -6.77
CA ASP A 167 -16.46 -5.88 -7.87
C ASP A 167 -16.61 -4.46 -7.32
N PHE A 168 -15.98 -3.50 -7.98
CA PHE A 168 -16.08 -2.09 -7.67
C PHE A 168 -16.43 -1.30 -8.93
N ASP A 169 -17.70 -0.93 -9.08
CA ASP A 169 -18.22 -0.36 -10.33
C ASP A 169 -18.01 1.14 -10.46
N ALA A 170 -18.11 1.87 -9.34
CA ALA A 170 -18.10 3.32 -9.35
C ALA A 170 -17.77 3.90 -7.98
N TRP A 171 -17.37 5.17 -7.97
CA TRP A 171 -17.10 5.94 -6.77
C TRP A 171 -17.73 7.33 -6.84
N ARG A 172 -18.05 7.90 -5.69
CA ARG A 172 -18.68 9.22 -5.55
C ARG A 172 -17.71 10.19 -4.86
N PRO A 173 -16.81 10.87 -5.59
CA PRO A 173 -15.94 11.90 -5.00
C PRO A 173 -16.73 13.11 -4.49
N TYR A 174 -17.81 13.46 -5.19
CA TYR A 174 -18.58 14.68 -5.00
C TYR A 174 -20.06 14.35 -4.86
N ARG A 175 -20.82 15.21 -4.16
CA ARG A 175 -22.21 14.96 -3.74
C ARG A 175 -23.10 14.40 -4.87
N ASP A 176 -22.97 14.98 -6.06
CA ASP A 176 -23.90 14.74 -7.18
C ASP A 176 -23.24 14.03 -8.38
N THR A 177 -22.03 13.47 -8.21
CA THR A 177 -21.27 12.86 -9.31
C THR A 177 -20.79 11.46 -8.97
N MET A 178 -21.40 10.45 -9.60
CA MET A 178 -20.86 9.08 -9.64
C MET A 178 -19.89 8.95 -10.81
N VAL A 179 -18.74 8.32 -10.56
CA VAL A 179 -17.65 8.15 -11.54
C VAL A 179 -17.40 6.66 -11.70
N GLY A 180 -17.61 6.13 -12.91
CA GLY A 180 -17.33 4.73 -13.21
C GLY A 180 -15.83 4.42 -13.21
N VAL A 181 -15.44 3.14 -13.07
CA VAL A 181 -14.04 2.70 -12.97
C VAL A 181 -13.11 3.26 -14.05
N GLY A 182 -13.59 3.34 -15.30
CA GLY A 182 -12.80 3.84 -16.43
C GLY A 182 -12.36 5.29 -16.22
N ASP A 183 -13.33 6.16 -15.98
CA ASP A 183 -13.11 7.59 -15.71
C ASP A 183 -12.41 7.80 -14.38
N LEU A 184 -12.69 6.96 -13.38
CA LEU A 184 -12.06 7.03 -12.08
C LEU A 184 -10.54 6.83 -12.18
N GLY A 185 -10.09 5.86 -12.98
CA GLY A 185 -8.66 5.66 -13.22
C GLY A 185 -8.00 6.90 -13.82
N LEU A 186 -8.63 7.48 -14.84
CA LEU A 186 -8.14 8.70 -15.46
C LEU A 186 -8.11 9.84 -14.44
N TRP A 187 -9.17 10.05 -13.67
CA TRP A 187 -9.22 11.10 -12.67
C TRP A 187 -8.13 10.92 -11.59
N LEU A 188 -7.94 9.70 -11.06
CA LEU A 188 -6.92 9.39 -10.07
C LEU A 188 -5.49 9.68 -10.57
N ASP A 189 -5.18 9.39 -11.84
CA ASP A 189 -3.87 9.69 -12.42
C ASP A 189 -3.51 11.17 -12.26
N ARG A 190 -4.50 12.08 -12.40
CA ARG A 190 -4.29 13.52 -12.37
C ARG A 190 -4.10 13.98 -10.93
N ILE A 191 -4.96 13.57 -10.02
CA ILE A 191 -4.93 14.05 -8.63
C ILE A 191 -3.77 13.46 -7.83
N LEU A 192 -3.38 12.21 -8.11
CA LEU A 192 -2.25 11.55 -7.46
C LEU A 192 -0.93 11.85 -8.18
N GLY A 193 -0.99 12.40 -9.40
CA GLY A 193 0.17 12.78 -10.20
C GLY A 193 0.98 11.60 -10.74
N VAL A 194 0.40 10.40 -10.72
CA VAL A 194 1.03 9.15 -11.17
C VAL A 194 -0.01 8.31 -11.88
N SER A 195 0.30 7.92 -13.13
CA SER A 195 -0.57 7.03 -13.89
C SER A 195 -0.45 5.57 -13.49
N HIS A 196 -1.57 4.86 -13.41
CA HIS A 196 -1.57 3.42 -13.12
C HIS A 196 -1.88 2.55 -14.36
N PRO A 197 -1.00 1.62 -14.75
CA PRO A 197 -1.15 0.85 -15.99
C PRO A 197 -2.25 -0.22 -15.97
N ALA A 198 -2.65 -0.69 -14.78
CA ALA A 198 -3.67 -1.74 -14.68
C ALA A 198 -5.08 -1.19 -14.88
N LYS A 199 -5.89 -1.95 -15.63
CA LYS A 199 -7.24 -1.56 -16.06
C LYS A 199 -8.33 -2.02 -15.11
N GLY A 200 -8.09 -3.09 -14.33
CA GLY A 200 -9.05 -3.59 -13.35
C GLY A 200 -9.53 -2.53 -12.36
N ASP A 201 -10.62 -2.85 -11.67
CA ASP A 201 -11.27 -2.05 -10.64
C ASP A 201 -10.44 -1.92 -9.36
N SER A 202 -9.80 -3.01 -8.94
CA SER A 202 -9.03 -3.13 -7.72
C SER A 202 -7.83 -2.16 -7.68
N PRO A 203 -7.07 -1.93 -8.76
CA PRO A 203 -6.15 -0.81 -8.84
C PRO A 203 -6.78 0.54 -8.48
N LYS A 204 -8.01 0.84 -8.93
CA LYS A 204 -8.67 2.13 -8.63
C LYS A 204 -9.05 2.23 -7.17
N ILE A 205 -9.45 1.13 -6.54
CA ILE A 205 -9.61 1.09 -5.08
C ILE A 205 -8.29 1.44 -4.40
N ALA A 206 -7.15 0.95 -4.89
CA ALA A 206 -5.84 1.31 -4.31
C ALA A 206 -5.57 2.81 -4.39
N GLY A 207 -5.91 3.46 -5.52
CA GLY A 207 -5.78 4.91 -5.67
C GLY A 207 -6.76 5.70 -4.80
N VAL A 208 -8.01 5.24 -4.67
CA VAL A 208 -8.99 5.84 -3.74
C VAL A 208 -8.50 5.72 -2.31
N MET A 209 -8.00 4.57 -1.89
CA MET A 209 -7.44 4.38 -0.55
C MET A 209 -6.23 5.27 -0.30
N GLU A 210 -5.36 5.46 -1.31
CA GLU A 210 -4.23 6.40 -1.21
C GLU A 210 -4.68 7.86 -1.07
N LEU A 211 -5.75 8.27 -1.78
CA LEU A 211 -6.35 9.59 -1.61
C LEU A 211 -6.93 9.78 -0.20
N LEU A 212 -7.57 8.75 0.36
CA LEU A 212 -8.22 8.82 1.67
C LEU A 212 -7.23 8.66 2.84
N ALA A 213 -6.10 8.00 2.63
CA ALA A 213 -5.07 7.76 3.65
C ALA A 213 -4.25 9.03 3.94
N CYS A 214 -4.82 9.91 4.79
CA CYS A 214 -4.25 11.21 5.12
C CYS A 214 -3.56 11.28 6.50
N GLN A 215 -3.78 10.29 7.37
CA GLN A 215 -3.36 10.37 8.77
C GLN A 215 -1.85 10.61 8.91
N GLY A 216 -1.50 11.69 9.60
CA GLY A 216 -0.11 12.09 9.83
C GLY A 216 0.62 12.64 8.59
N ILE A 217 -0.03 12.75 7.43
CA ILE A 217 0.60 13.16 6.17
C ILE A 217 -0.08 14.41 5.62
N TRP A 218 0.50 15.58 5.90
CA TRP A 218 -0.11 16.86 5.51
C TRP A 218 -0.34 17.00 4.00
N VAL A 219 0.61 16.56 3.16
CA VAL A 219 0.47 16.61 1.69
C VAL A 219 -0.75 15.82 1.20
N HIS A 220 -1.04 14.68 1.82
CA HIS A 220 -2.21 13.88 1.47
C HIS A 220 -3.49 14.58 1.95
N ALA A 221 -3.47 15.09 3.18
CA ALA A 221 -4.59 15.82 3.76
C ALA A 221 -4.98 17.06 2.94
N VAL A 222 -4.01 17.89 2.52
CA VAL A 222 -4.29 19.09 1.69
C VAL A 222 -4.78 18.73 0.29
N ARG A 223 -4.23 17.67 -0.32
CA ARG A 223 -4.74 17.14 -1.60
C ARG A 223 -6.19 16.72 -1.46
N TYR A 224 -6.51 15.95 -0.42
CA TYR A 224 -7.87 15.49 -0.18
C TYR A 224 -8.81 16.66 0.12
N ALA A 225 -8.39 17.60 0.97
CA ALA A 225 -9.15 18.81 1.29
C ALA A 225 -9.44 19.68 0.06
N TYR A 226 -8.47 19.83 -0.86
CA TYR A 226 -8.68 20.50 -2.15
C TYR A 226 -9.78 19.81 -2.95
N HIS A 227 -9.76 18.48 -3.02
CA HIS A 227 -10.78 17.67 -3.70
C HIS A 227 -12.09 17.50 -2.94
N LEU A 228 -12.22 18.05 -1.73
CA LEU A 228 -13.48 18.12 -1.02
C LEU A 228 -14.11 19.51 -1.09
N ASN A 229 -13.30 20.56 -1.11
CA ASN A 229 -13.77 21.93 -0.84
C ASN A 229 -13.46 22.93 -1.98
N VAL A 230 -12.53 22.63 -2.87
CA VAL A 230 -12.09 23.55 -3.94
C VAL A 230 -12.44 23.01 -5.31
N ALA A 231 -11.97 21.80 -5.62
CA ALA A 231 -12.57 21.01 -6.68
C ALA A 231 -13.88 20.44 -6.13
N VAL A 232 -14.97 20.70 -6.84
CA VAL A 232 -16.34 20.24 -6.55
C VAL A 232 -16.88 19.35 -7.67
N HIS A 233 -16.08 19.10 -8.72
CA HIS A 233 -16.43 18.26 -9.85
C HIS A 233 -15.19 17.58 -10.48
N VAL A 234 -15.36 16.37 -11.03
CA VAL A 234 -14.24 15.58 -11.59
C VAL A 234 -13.54 16.28 -12.76
N GLN A 235 -14.31 16.95 -13.62
CA GLN A 235 -13.76 17.61 -14.80
C GLN A 235 -12.93 18.87 -14.46
N GLN A 236 -12.98 19.38 -13.23
CA GLN A 236 -12.06 20.44 -12.83
C GLN A 236 -10.60 19.98 -12.90
N ALA A 237 -10.34 18.67 -12.74
CA ALA A 237 -9.01 18.10 -12.93
C ALA A 237 -8.49 18.21 -14.37
N THR A 238 -9.36 18.57 -15.32
CA THR A 238 -9.09 18.64 -16.77
C THR A 238 -9.57 19.96 -17.40
N ARG A 239 -9.69 21.06 -16.64
CA ARG A 239 -10.24 22.36 -17.12
C ARG A 239 -11.63 22.25 -17.74
N TRP A 240 -12.50 21.46 -17.13
CA TRP A 240 -13.85 21.18 -17.62
C TRP A 240 -13.92 20.40 -18.94
N MET A 241 -12.79 19.85 -19.40
CA MET A 241 -12.76 18.91 -20.54
C MET A 241 -13.16 17.50 -20.08
N PRO A 242 -13.67 16.64 -20.97
CA PRO A 242 -13.86 15.22 -20.68
C PRO A 242 -12.57 14.56 -20.15
N LEU A 243 -12.73 13.59 -19.25
CA LEU A 243 -11.61 12.77 -18.80
C LEU A 243 -11.14 11.90 -19.97
N ALA A 244 -9.92 12.17 -20.43
CA ALA A 244 -9.28 11.44 -21.52
C ALA A 244 -7.79 11.26 -21.21
N PRO A 245 -7.12 10.22 -21.76
CA PRO A 245 -5.70 9.97 -21.52
C PRO A 245 -4.80 11.18 -21.81
N ASP A 246 -5.14 12.00 -22.80
CA ASP A 246 -4.42 13.19 -23.27
C ASP A 246 -4.94 14.51 -22.67
N ALA A 247 -5.99 14.47 -21.85
CA ALA A 247 -6.55 15.66 -21.22
C ALA A 247 -5.51 16.34 -20.31
N LYS A 248 -5.35 17.67 -20.48
CA LYS A 248 -4.40 18.47 -19.72
C LYS A 248 -4.72 18.45 -18.22
N ILE A 249 -3.69 18.26 -17.41
CA ILE A 249 -3.79 18.28 -15.94
C ILE A 249 -4.15 19.69 -15.47
N ASN A 250 -5.13 19.79 -14.58
CA ASN A 250 -5.59 21.04 -13.97
C ASN A 250 -5.90 20.85 -12.48
N VAL A 251 -4.92 20.33 -11.77
CA VAL A 251 -4.91 20.25 -10.31
C VAL A 251 -3.58 20.82 -9.82
N PRO A 252 -3.49 21.24 -8.55
CA PRO A 252 -2.23 21.63 -7.94
C PRO A 252 -1.19 20.52 -8.11
N ASP A 253 -0.01 20.89 -8.58
CA ASP A 253 1.09 19.93 -8.69
C ASP A 253 1.67 19.59 -7.30
N ARG A 254 2.64 18.68 -7.27
CA ARG A 254 3.27 18.26 -6.02
C ARG A 254 3.95 19.42 -5.28
N ALA A 255 4.53 20.38 -5.99
CA ALA A 255 5.23 21.50 -5.37
C ALA A 255 4.23 22.46 -4.68
N ALA A 256 3.12 22.77 -5.35
CA ALA A 256 2.04 23.57 -4.78
C ALA A 256 1.43 22.88 -3.56
N LEU A 257 1.13 21.58 -3.64
CA LEU A 257 0.59 20.82 -2.51
C LEU A 257 1.58 20.75 -1.34
N GLN A 258 2.89 20.63 -1.61
CA GLN A 258 3.91 20.64 -0.58
C GLN A 258 3.98 22.01 0.11
N ALA A 259 3.97 23.11 -0.64
CA ALA A 259 3.97 24.45 -0.07
C ALA A 259 2.77 24.69 0.86
N TRP A 260 1.59 24.18 0.51
CA TRP A 260 0.42 24.24 1.39
C TRP A 260 0.59 23.35 2.63
N ALA A 261 1.12 22.14 2.46
CA ALA A 261 1.37 21.22 3.55
C ALA A 261 2.40 21.75 4.56
N ASP A 262 3.42 22.48 4.10
CA ASP A 262 4.47 23.04 4.94
C ASP A 262 3.90 24.06 5.94
N VAL A 263 2.86 24.82 5.55
CA VAL A 263 2.15 25.71 6.49
C VAL A 263 1.53 24.93 7.66
N PHE A 264 0.84 23.82 7.37
CA PHE A 264 0.26 22.98 8.43
C PHE A 264 1.33 22.27 9.27
N ASP A 265 2.44 21.89 8.66
CA ASP A 265 3.56 21.25 9.33
C ASP A 265 4.24 22.20 10.32
N ASP A 266 4.46 23.46 9.93
CA ASP A 266 5.04 24.49 10.76
C ASP A 266 4.13 24.84 11.95
N GLU A 267 2.84 25.03 11.69
CA GLU A 267 1.84 25.32 12.75
C GLU A 267 1.72 24.15 13.73
N PHE A 268 1.63 22.91 13.24
CA PHE A 268 1.56 21.74 14.12
C PHE A 268 2.84 21.57 14.96
N SER A 269 4.00 21.83 14.37
CA SER A 269 5.28 21.82 15.08
C SER A 269 5.34 22.87 16.20
N GLN A 270 4.74 24.05 16.00
CA GLN A 270 4.65 25.09 17.03
C GLN A 270 3.69 24.67 18.16
N LEU A 271 2.52 24.12 17.80
CA LEU A 271 1.53 23.64 18.77
C LEU A 271 2.11 22.56 19.70
N ILE A 272 2.87 21.60 19.16
CA ILE A 272 3.52 20.56 19.97
C ILE A 272 4.50 21.18 20.97
N LYS A 273 5.33 22.15 20.54
CA LYS A 273 6.29 22.83 21.44
C LYS A 273 5.60 23.58 22.58
N ILE A 274 4.40 24.13 22.35
CA ILE A 274 3.61 24.80 23.38
C ILE A 274 3.00 23.77 24.34
N TRP A 275 2.48 22.67 23.80
CA TRP A 275 1.92 21.57 24.59
C TRP A 275 2.96 20.99 25.56
N ASP A 276 4.17 20.73 25.08
CA ASP A 276 5.26 20.17 25.89
C ASP A 276 5.70 21.13 27.01
N LYS A 277 5.63 22.44 26.78
CA LYS A 277 5.96 23.46 27.80
C LYS A 277 4.87 23.63 28.86
N THR A 278 3.63 23.32 28.55
CA THR A 278 2.48 23.51 29.45
C THR A 278 2.11 22.25 30.23
N SER A 279 2.63 21.10 29.81
CA SER A 279 2.41 19.79 30.45
C SER A 279 3.53 19.36 31.41
N ALA A 280 4.61 20.16 31.52
CA ALA A 280 5.74 19.97 32.43
C ALA A 280 5.61 20.86 33.67
#